data_AF-A0A183G3B9-F1
#
_entry.id   AF-A0A183G3B9-F1
#
_cell.length_a   1.000
_cell.length_b   1.000
_cell.length_c   1.000
_cell.angle_alpha   90.00
_cell.angle_beta   90.00
_cell.angle_gamma   90.00
#
_symmetry.space_group_name_H-M   'P 1'
#
loop_
_entity.id
_entity.type
_entity.pdbx_description
1 polymer ?
#
loop_
_entity_poly.entity_id
_entity_poly.type
_entity_poly.pdbx_seq_one_letter_code
_entity_poly.pdbx_strand_id
1 'polypeptide(L)'
;MFGLKLNVKKTEYLTTDVNESGSIKIDGTELARTSVFKYLGSAIASDGGLMVEVNSRVSAAWSKWRSVIDVLCDRKIPKHLKLKIYRAVVRPVAMYGAECWPATKEVLTAPCS
;
A
#
# COMPACT_ATOMS: atom_id res chain seq x y z
N MET A 1 17.47 31.03 11.92
CA MET A 1 17.96 30.01 10.96
C MET A 1 17.39 28.67 11.41
N PHE A 2 16.43 28.10 10.67
CA PHE A 2 15.82 26.82 11.01
C PHE A 2 16.66 25.70 10.41
N GLY A 3 17.24 24.84 11.25
CA GLY A 3 17.97 23.65 10.81
C GLY A 3 17.10 22.40 10.98
N LEU A 4 16.89 21.65 9.91
CA LEU A 4 16.28 20.32 10.00
C LEU A 4 17.37 19.30 10.34
N LYS A 5 17.11 18.43 11.32
CA LYS A 5 18.01 17.33 11.70
C LYS A 5 17.38 15.99 11.33
N LEU A 6 18.13 15.17 10.60
CA LEU A 6 17.68 13.84 10.21
C LEU A 6 17.71 12.89 11.40
N ASN A 7 16.68 12.04 11.53
CA ASN A 7 16.66 10.95 12.49
C ASN A 7 17.09 9.65 11.80
N VAL A 8 18.38 9.37 11.80
CA VAL A 8 18.98 8.19 11.15
C VAL A 8 18.31 6.87 11.58
N LYS A 9 17.88 6.76 12.85
CA LYS A 9 17.20 5.55 13.37
C LYS A 9 15.82 5.30 12.79
N LYS A 10 15.16 6.34 12.23
CA LYS A 10 13.84 6.26 11.61
C LYS A 10 13.90 6.31 10.08
N THR A 11 15.09 6.46 9.52
CA THR A 11 15.28 6.62 8.08
C THR A 11 15.84 5.34 7.52
N GLU A 12 15.24 4.88 6.43
CA GLU A 12 15.63 3.72 5.66
C GLU A 12 15.68 4.14 4.19
N TYR A 13 16.40 3.39 3.36
CA TYR A 13 16.41 3.60 1.92
C TYR A 13 16.04 2.33 1.16
N LEU A 14 15.50 2.53 -0.03
CA LEU A 14 15.16 1.50 -0.99
C LEU A 14 15.76 1.88 -2.34
N THR A 15 16.31 0.91 -3.05
CA THR A 15 16.82 1.08 -4.42
C THR A 15 16.25 -0.04 -5.30
N THR A 16 16.03 0.28 -6.57
CA THR A 16 15.54 -0.65 -7.59
C THR A 16 16.67 -1.43 -8.25
N ASP A 17 17.93 -1.02 -8.06
CA ASP A 17 19.08 -1.74 -8.58
C ASP A 17 19.55 -2.81 -7.57
N VAL A 18 19.46 -4.07 -8.00
CA VAL A 18 19.88 -5.24 -7.20
C VAL A 18 21.41 -5.38 -7.16
N ASN A 19 22.12 -4.78 -8.13
CA ASN A 19 23.57 -4.89 -8.30
C ASN A 19 24.36 -3.75 -7.61
N GLU A 20 23.70 -2.68 -7.19
CA GLU A 20 24.36 -1.66 -6.38
C GLU A 20 24.61 -2.17 -4.96
N SER A 21 25.86 -2.52 -4.68
CA SER A 21 26.39 -2.86 -3.35
C SER A 21 26.72 -1.64 -2.49
N GLY A 22 26.28 -0.45 -2.92
CA GLY A 22 26.51 0.81 -2.22
C GLY A 22 25.77 0.90 -0.88
N SER A 23 26.48 1.27 0.17
CA SER A 23 25.91 1.66 1.45
C SER A 23 25.79 3.17 1.56
N ILE A 24 24.61 3.67 1.94
CA ILE A 24 24.40 5.10 2.20
C ILE A 24 24.80 5.37 3.64
N LYS A 25 25.77 6.27 3.84
CA LYS A 25 26.25 6.67 5.18
C LYS A 25 25.96 8.15 5.44
N ILE A 26 25.46 8.45 6.63
CA ILE A 26 25.17 9.79 7.12
C ILE A 26 25.94 9.98 8.42
N ASP A 27 26.84 10.95 8.47
CA ASP A 27 27.73 11.20 9.61
C ASP A 27 28.47 9.92 10.10
N GLY A 28 28.89 9.08 9.16
CA GLY A 28 29.55 7.79 9.46
C GLY A 28 28.62 6.66 9.89
N THR A 29 27.32 6.92 10.10
CA THR A 29 26.31 5.90 10.40
C THR A 29 25.69 5.37 9.11
N GLU A 30 25.69 4.06 8.94
CA GLU A 30 25.06 3.41 7.79
C GLU A 30 23.54 3.39 7.92
N LEU A 31 22.85 3.75 6.84
CA LEU A 31 21.40 3.75 6.76
C LEU A 31 20.91 2.33 6.46
N ALA A 32 19.77 1.92 7.02
CA ALA A 32 19.22 0.61 6.75
C ALA A 32 18.61 0.55 5.34
N ARG A 33 18.97 -0.48 4.56
CA ARG A 33 18.36 -0.80 3.27
C ARG A 33 17.15 -1.71 3.49
N THR A 34 16.02 -1.42 2.84
CA THR A 34 14.82 -2.25 2.87
C THR A 34 14.39 -2.70 1.47
N SER A 35 13.79 -3.87 1.36
CA SER A 35 13.17 -4.39 0.13
C SER A 35 11.73 -3.91 -0.04
N VAL A 36 11.08 -3.47 1.04
CA VAL A 36 9.73 -2.91 1.04
C VAL A 36 9.72 -1.63 1.85
N PHE A 37 9.37 -0.53 1.21
CA PHE A 37 9.28 0.77 1.86
C PHE A 37 7.84 1.24 1.94
N LYS A 38 7.41 1.72 3.12
CA LYS A 38 6.08 2.32 3.30
C LYS A 38 6.15 3.82 3.11
N TYR A 39 5.57 4.31 2.03
CA TYR A 39 5.47 5.74 1.73
C TYR A 39 4.02 6.18 1.65
N LEU A 40 3.63 7.13 2.51
CA LEU A 40 2.25 7.67 2.58
C LEU A 40 1.16 6.58 2.65
N GLY A 41 1.48 5.48 3.35
CA GLY A 41 0.59 4.33 3.52
C GLY A 41 0.57 3.35 2.34
N SER A 42 1.34 3.57 1.27
CA SER A 42 1.57 2.63 0.17
C SER A 42 2.88 1.87 0.37
N ALA A 43 2.89 0.58 0.05
CA ALA A 43 4.05 -0.29 0.11
C ALA A 43 4.72 -0.39 -1.27
N ILE A 44 5.96 0.07 -1.36
CA ILE A 44 6.76 0.06 -2.58
C ILE A 44 7.80 -1.05 -2.44
N ALA A 45 7.79 -2.01 -3.38
CA ALA A 45 8.76 -3.09 -3.40
C ALA A 45 9.96 -2.74 -4.30
N SER A 46 11.16 -3.18 -3.92
CA SER A 46 12.40 -2.90 -4.64
C SER A 46 12.44 -3.52 -6.04
N ASP A 47 11.74 -4.62 -6.25
CA ASP A 47 11.61 -5.32 -7.53
C ASP A 47 10.52 -4.71 -8.45
N GLY A 48 9.87 -3.63 -8.02
CA GLY A 48 8.71 -3.05 -8.71
C GLY A 48 7.44 -3.91 -8.62
N GLY A 49 7.45 -4.95 -7.78
CA GLY A 49 6.34 -5.87 -7.59
C GLY A 49 5.14 -5.20 -6.91
N LEU A 50 3.97 -5.36 -7.51
CA LEU A 50 2.73 -4.76 -7.02
C LEU A 50 2.05 -5.58 -5.90
N MET A 51 2.36 -6.86 -5.79
CA MET A 51 1.64 -7.80 -4.91
C MET A 51 1.73 -7.43 -3.43
N VAL A 52 2.83 -6.82 -3.00
CA VAL A 52 2.99 -6.38 -1.60
C VAL A 52 1.97 -5.30 -1.26
N GLU A 53 1.79 -4.32 -2.14
CA GLU A 53 0.78 -3.26 -1.97
C GLU A 53 -0.64 -3.84 -2.03
N VAL A 54 -0.94 -4.67 -3.03
CA VAL A 54 -2.27 -5.30 -3.20
C VAL A 54 -2.66 -6.09 -1.97
N ASN A 55 -1.77 -6.94 -1.45
CA ASN A 55 -2.02 -7.74 -0.26
C ASN A 55 -2.23 -6.85 0.98
N SER A 56 -1.49 -5.75 1.10
CA SER A 56 -1.67 -4.79 2.18
C SER A 56 -3.05 -4.13 2.14
N ARG A 57 -3.53 -3.75 0.95
CA ARG A 57 -4.86 -3.14 0.72
C ARG A 57 -5.98 -4.12 0.97
N VAL A 58 -5.84 -5.36 0.49
CA VAL A 58 -6.82 -6.44 0.74
C VAL A 58 -6.93 -6.71 2.24
N SER A 59 -5.81 -6.83 2.95
CA SER A 59 -5.80 -7.04 4.40
C SER A 59 -6.43 -5.87 5.17
N ALA A 60 -6.13 -4.63 4.78
CA ALA A 60 -6.71 -3.44 5.39
C ALA A 60 -8.22 -3.35 5.13
N ALA A 61 -8.66 -3.59 3.89
CA ALA A 61 -10.07 -3.60 3.50
C ALA A 61 -10.83 -4.71 4.23
N TRP A 62 -10.24 -5.89 4.36
CA TRP A 62 -10.80 -7.01 5.11
C TRP A 62 -10.95 -6.69 6.60
N SER A 63 -9.97 -6.01 7.19
CA SER A 63 -10.05 -5.53 8.58
C SER A 63 -11.18 -4.53 8.77
N LYS A 64 -11.38 -3.61 7.81
CA LYS A 64 -12.52 -2.67 7.83
C LYS A 64 -13.85 -3.39 7.62
N TRP A 65 -13.91 -4.35 6.71
CA TRP A 65 -15.09 -5.18 6.50
C TRP A 65 -15.52 -5.88 7.80
N ARG A 66 -14.58 -6.51 8.51
CA ARG A 66 -14.84 -7.13 9.82
C ARG A 66 -15.37 -6.14 10.86
N SER A 67 -14.90 -4.90 10.85
CA SER A 67 -15.41 -3.89 11.80
C SER A 67 -16.87 -3.47 11.56
N VAL A 68 -17.41 -3.72 10.38
CA VAL A 68 -18.80 -3.36 10.02
C VAL A 68 -19.66 -4.57 9.70
N ILE A 69 -19.14 -5.79 9.85
CA ILE A 69 -19.81 -7.00 9.36
C ILE A 69 -21.13 -7.26 10.07
N ASP A 70 -21.23 -6.95 11.37
CA ASP A 70 -22.45 -7.12 12.15
C ASP A 70 -23.59 -6.28 11.57
N VAL A 71 -23.31 -5.03 11.23
CA VAL A 71 -24.25 -4.09 10.59
C VAL A 71 -24.59 -4.56 9.17
N LEU A 72 -23.62 -5.08 8.42
CA LEU A 72 -23.85 -5.58 7.06
C LEU A 72 -24.65 -6.89 7.04
N CYS A 73 -24.54 -7.72 8.07
CA CYS A 73 -25.25 -8.98 8.22
C CYS A 73 -26.65 -8.82 8.83
N ASP A 74 -26.94 -7.72 9.53
CA ASP A 74 -28.24 -7.49 10.16
C ASP A 74 -29.38 -7.40 9.12
N ARG A 75 -30.38 -8.29 9.24
CA ARG A 75 -31.55 -8.32 8.34
C ARG A 75 -32.46 -7.11 8.51
N LYS A 76 -32.43 -6.42 9.65
CA LYS A 76 -33.22 -5.21 9.93
C LYS A 76 -32.75 -4.01 9.13
N ILE A 77 -31.50 -4.03 8.66
CA ILE A 77 -30.89 -2.89 7.97
C ILE A 77 -31.21 -2.94 6.48
N PRO A 78 -31.75 -1.85 5.89
CA PRO A 78 -32.04 -1.78 4.46
C PRO A 78 -30.79 -1.95 3.59
N LYS A 79 -30.95 -2.64 2.45
CA LYS A 79 -29.85 -2.90 1.49
C LYS A 79 -29.13 -1.63 1.02
N HIS A 80 -29.86 -0.54 0.79
CA HIS A 80 -29.28 0.71 0.31
C HIS A 80 -28.32 1.34 1.35
N LEU A 81 -28.60 1.18 2.65
CA LEU A 81 -27.73 1.68 3.72
C LEU A 81 -26.47 0.82 3.84
N LYS A 82 -26.59 -0.51 3.74
CA LYS A 82 -25.45 -1.42 3.66
C LYS A 82 -24.50 -1.07 2.52
N LEU A 83 -25.08 -0.77 1.35
CA LEU A 83 -24.30 -0.34 0.18
C LEU A 83 -23.58 0.99 0.42
N LYS A 84 -24.23 1.97 1.08
CA LYS A 84 -23.57 3.22 1.47
C LYS A 84 -22.40 2.98 2.43
N ILE A 85 -22.58 2.12 3.44
CA ILE A 85 -21.50 1.75 4.39
C ILE A 85 -20.33 1.11 3.65
N TYR A 86 -20.59 0.12 2.79
CA TYR A 86 -19.54 -0.52 2.00
C TYR A 86 -18.76 0.49 1.14
N ARG A 87 -19.49 1.36 0.40
CA ARG A 87 -18.89 2.37 -0.47
C ARG A 87 -18.08 3.42 0.30
N ALA A 88 -18.47 3.73 1.53
CA ALA A 88 -17.82 4.75 2.35
C ALA A 88 -16.65 4.21 3.20
N VAL A 89 -16.72 2.96 3.66
CA VAL A 89 -15.79 2.42 4.66
C VAL A 89 -14.80 1.42 4.07
N VAL A 90 -15.28 0.50 3.23
CA VAL A 90 -14.48 -0.64 2.75
C VAL A 90 -13.86 -0.33 1.39
N ARG A 91 -14.66 0.19 0.45
CA ARG A 91 -14.23 0.47 -0.92
C ARG A 91 -13.02 1.44 -0.99
N PRO A 92 -12.98 2.57 -0.26
CA PRO A 92 -11.85 3.49 -0.38
C PRO A 92 -10.53 2.87 0.10
N VAL A 93 -10.57 2.02 1.13
CA VAL A 93 -9.38 1.34 1.65
C VAL A 93 -8.86 0.28 0.68
N ALA A 94 -9.77 -0.43 0.01
CA ALA A 94 -9.41 -1.42 -1.00
C ALA A 94 -8.82 -0.80 -2.27
N MET A 95 -9.31 0.39 -2.65
CA MET A 95 -8.98 1.03 -3.94
C MET A 95 -7.88 2.08 -3.85
N TYR A 96 -7.44 2.47 -2.64
CA TYR A 96 -6.44 3.53 -2.50
C TYR A 96 -5.13 3.16 -3.22
N GLY A 97 -4.67 4.06 -4.09
CA GLY A 97 -3.44 3.89 -4.85
C GLY A 97 -3.57 2.98 -6.07
N ALA A 98 -4.75 2.40 -6.33
CA ALA A 98 -4.99 1.53 -7.48
C ALA A 98 -4.89 2.28 -8.82
N GLU A 99 -5.14 3.59 -8.83
CA GLU A 99 -4.94 4.47 -9.98
C GLU A 99 -3.46 4.59 -10.42
N CYS A 100 -2.52 4.30 -9.52
CA CYS A 100 -1.08 4.34 -9.79
C CYS A 100 -0.48 2.96 -10.07
N TRP A 101 -1.30 1.90 -10.11
CA TRP A 101 -0.80 0.56 -10.36
C TRP A 101 -0.43 0.38 -11.84
N PRO A 102 0.76 -0.15 -12.14
CA PRO A 102 1.13 -0.44 -13.52
C PRO A 102 0.19 -1.51 -14.07
N ALA A 103 -0.31 -1.32 -15.29
CA ALA A 103 -1.03 -2.36 -15.99
C ALA A 103 -0.09 -3.55 -16.21
N THR A 104 -0.36 -4.67 -15.56
CA THR A 104 0.33 -5.92 -15.85
C THR A 104 0.10 -6.29 -17.31
N LYS A 105 1.14 -6.77 -17.99
CA LYS A 105 1.07 -7.16 -19.41
C LYS A 105 -0.06 -8.16 -19.72
N GLU A 106 -0.53 -8.90 -18.73
CA GLU A 106 -1.67 -9.83 -18.86
C GLU A 106 -2.99 -9.15 -19.26
N VAL A 107 -3.20 -7.88 -18.88
CA VAL A 107 -4.42 -7.13 -19.23
C VAL A 107 -4.40 -6.65 -20.68
N LEU A 108 -3.20 -6.45 -21.27
CA LEU A 108 -3.06 -6.00 -22.66
C LEU A 108 -3.13 -7.16 -23.68
N THR A 109 -3.07 -8.42 -23.23
CA THR A 109 -3.10 -9.60 -24.11
C THR A 109 -4.44 -10.32 -24.12
N ALA A 110 -5.47 -9.82 -23.45
CA ALA A 110 -6.82 -10.36 -23.62
C ALA A 110 -7.35 -9.90 -24.99
N PRO A 111 -7.49 -10.80 -26.00
CA PRO A 111 -8.14 -10.40 -27.24
C PRO A 111 -9.58 -10.02 -26.90
N CYS A 112 -10.01 -8.86 -27.38
CA CYS A 112 -11.43 -8.52 -27.39
C CYS A 112 -12.18 -9.69 -28.03
N SER A 113 -13.06 -10.32 -27.25
CA SER A 113 -13.97 -11.36 -27.72
C SER A 113 -15.07 -10.75 -28.57
#